data_AF-A0A7S1ARC0-F1
#
_entry.id   AF-A0A7S1ARC0-F1
#
_cell.length_a   1.000
_cell.length_b   1.000
_cell.length_c   1.000
_cell.angle_alpha   90.00
_cell.angle_beta   90.00
_cell.angle_gamma   90.00
#
_symmetry.space_group_name_H-M   'P 1'
#
loop_
_entity.id
_entity.type
_entity.pdbx_description
1 polymer ?
#
loop_
_entity_poly.entity_id
_entity_poly.type
_entity_poly.pdbx_seq_one_letter_code
_entity_poly.pdbx_strand_id
1 'polypeptide(L)'
;FAFSPPRDIVLDVLDWTVASFWTADILMSFFTGYHHYGVVEMRPARIAREYWRRWFVPDSVIVLTDWLVVALTLNAANVFGLGRLTKTGRSLRVLKAMKFLRIGRTAKLSAVTSSLFGVITQE
;
A
#
# COMPACT_ATOMS: atom_id res chain seq x y z
N PHE A 1 -5.75 37.18 1.56
CA PHE A 1 -5.24 36.36 0.45
C PHE A 1 -5.45 34.89 0.79
N ALA A 2 -6.57 34.31 0.37
CA ALA A 2 -6.77 32.86 0.47
C ALA A 2 -6.23 32.24 -0.81
N PHE A 3 -5.03 31.66 -0.75
CA PHE A 3 -4.50 30.85 -1.85
C PHE A 3 -5.35 29.58 -1.94
N SER A 4 -6.30 29.55 -2.86
CA SER A 4 -7.02 28.34 -3.24
C SER A 4 -6.28 27.73 -4.42
N PRO A 5 -5.32 26.82 -4.21
CA PRO A 5 -4.65 26.17 -5.32
C PRO A 5 -5.70 25.47 -6.19
N PRO A 6 -5.56 25.50 -7.54
CA PRO A 6 -6.34 24.67 -8.42
C PRO A 6 -6.37 23.24 -7.89
N ARG A 7 -7.58 22.68 -7.77
CA ARG A 7 -7.83 21.36 -7.17
C ARG A 7 -6.90 20.29 -7.77
N ASP A 8 -6.55 20.45 -9.03
CA ASP A 8 -5.75 19.53 -9.82
C ASP A 8 -4.31 19.44 -9.29
N ILE A 9 -3.70 20.55 -8.89
CA ILE A 9 -2.34 20.59 -8.33
C ILE A 9 -2.29 19.87 -6.98
N VAL A 10 -3.29 20.08 -6.12
CA VAL A 10 -3.35 19.42 -4.80
C VAL A 10 -3.49 17.91 -4.97
N LEU A 11 -4.32 17.46 -5.92
CA LEU A 11 -4.52 16.05 -6.20
C LEU A 11 -3.26 15.41 -6.78
N ASP A 12 -2.55 16.09 -7.68
CA ASP A 12 -1.30 15.60 -8.26
C ASP A 12 -0.21 15.43 -7.19
N VAL A 13 -0.01 16.44 -6.34
CA VAL A 13 0.96 16.37 -5.23
C VAL A 13 0.62 15.22 -4.28
N LEU A 14 -0.66 15.04 -3.96
CA LEU A 14 -1.12 13.92 -3.14
C LEU A 14 -0.86 12.56 -3.79
N ASP A 15 -1.12 12.41 -5.10
CA ASP A 15 -0.90 11.15 -5.80
C ASP A 15 0.58 10.76 -5.84
N TRP A 16 1.48 11.72 -6.08
CA TRP A 16 2.93 11.51 -5.97
C TRP A 16 3.38 11.13 -4.57
N THR A 17 2.85 11.82 -3.55
CA THR A 17 3.17 11.55 -2.15
C THR A 17 2.70 10.15 -1.74
N VAL A 18 1.48 9.78 -2.11
CA VAL A 18 0.91 8.47 -1.83
C VAL A 18 1.69 7.37 -2.55
N ALA A 19 2.01 7.53 -3.84
CA ALA A 19 2.78 6.55 -4.59
C ALA A 19 4.16 6.32 -3.96
N SER A 20 4.84 7.40 -3.57
CA SER A 20 6.16 7.34 -2.91
C SER A 20 6.08 6.66 -1.54
N PHE A 21 5.09 7.03 -0.72
CA PHE A 21 4.86 6.44 0.60
C PHE A 21 4.64 4.93 0.52
N TRP A 22 3.78 4.46 -0.38
CA TRP A 22 3.50 3.03 -0.51
C TRP A 22 4.66 2.24 -1.11
N THR A 23 5.49 2.88 -1.93
CA THR A 23 6.74 2.28 -2.39
C THR A 23 7.70 2.06 -1.20
N ALA A 24 7.80 3.04 -0.29
CA ALA A 24 8.59 2.91 0.94
C ALA A 24 8.00 1.86 1.92
N ASP A 25 6.68 1.74 2.03
CA ASP A 25 6.01 0.72 2.85
C ASP A 25 6.32 -0.70 2.38
N ILE A 26 6.37 -0.93 1.06
CA ILE A 26 6.82 -2.20 0.48
C ILE A 26 8.28 -2.47 0.89
N LEU A 27 9.16 -1.48 0.79
CA LEU A 27 10.56 -1.62 1.22
C LEU A 27 10.66 -1.96 2.72
N MET A 28 9.90 -1.27 3.57
CA MET A 28 9.85 -1.57 5.00
C MET A 28 9.29 -2.97 5.28
N SER A 29 8.35 -3.46 4.45
CA SER A 29 7.79 -4.82 4.58
C SER A 29 8.84 -5.92 4.43
N PHE A 30 9.98 -5.66 3.77
CA PHE A 30 11.12 -6.60 3.71
C PHE A 30 11.92 -6.69 5.02
N PHE A 31 11.79 -5.69 5.89
CA PHE A 31 12.44 -5.63 7.20
C PHE A 31 11.50 -5.98 8.37
N THR A 32 10.20 -6.11 8.09
CA THR A 32 9.20 -6.49 9.10
C THR A 32 9.19 -8.00 9.29
N GLY A 33 9.54 -8.45 10.50
CA GLY A 33 9.50 -9.86 10.88
C GLY A 33 8.10 -10.45 10.88
N TYR A 34 8.02 -11.77 10.67
CA TYR A 34 6.75 -12.51 10.74
C TYR A 34 6.77 -13.55 11.86
N HIS A 35 5.60 -13.81 12.44
CA HIS A 35 5.47 -14.86 13.45
C HIS A 35 5.43 -16.24 12.78
N HIS A 36 6.31 -17.12 13.22
CA HIS A 36 6.38 -18.51 12.80
C HIS A 36 6.49 -19.40 14.04
N TYR A 37 5.46 -20.21 14.30
CA TYR A 37 5.40 -21.14 15.45
C TYR A 37 5.72 -20.48 16.82
N GLY A 38 5.17 -19.30 17.07
CA GLY A 38 5.36 -18.59 18.35
C GLY A 38 6.65 -17.78 18.47
N VAL A 39 7.56 -17.88 17.50
CA VAL A 39 8.81 -17.10 17.45
C VAL A 39 8.74 -16.06 16.33
N VAL A 40 9.28 -14.86 16.58
CA VAL A 40 9.42 -13.83 15.55
C VAL A 40 10.66 -14.13 14.72
N GLU A 41 10.47 -14.48 13.45
CA GLU A 41 11.56 -14.69 12.50
C GLU A 41 12.01 -13.33 11.94
N MET A 42 13.22 -12.91 12.30
CA MET A 42 13.81 -11.64 11.87
C MET A 42 14.84 -11.80 10.74
N ARG A 43 15.03 -13.01 10.20
CA ARG A 43 15.98 -13.25 9.11
C ARG A 43 15.46 -12.64 7.80
N PRO A 44 16.12 -11.62 7.23
CA PRO A 44 15.62 -10.89 6.07
C PRO A 44 15.45 -11.78 4.83
N ALA A 45 16.29 -12.79 4.65
CA ALA A 45 16.15 -13.74 3.54
C ALA A 45 14.85 -14.57 3.60
N ARG A 46 14.40 -14.95 4.81
CA ARG A 46 13.14 -15.66 5.01
C ARG A 46 11.94 -14.73 4.88
N ILE A 47 12.05 -13.53 5.45
CA ILE A 47 11.02 -12.48 5.34
C ILE A 47 10.77 -12.16 3.87
N ALA A 48 11.84 -11.89 3.10
CA ALA A 48 11.75 -11.59 1.69
C ALA A 48 11.05 -12.72 0.92
N ARG A 49 11.47 -13.98 1.11
CA ARG A 49 10.85 -15.13 0.42
C ARG A 49 9.34 -15.23 0.70
N GLU A 50 8.94 -15.07 1.96
CA GLU A 50 7.53 -15.19 2.33
C GLU A 50 6.71 -13.98 1.83
N TYR A 51 7.29 -12.79 1.89
CA TYR A 51 6.69 -11.57 1.36
C TYR A 51 6.50 -11.66 -0.16
N TRP A 52 7.51 -12.11 -0.89
CA TRP A 52 7.44 -12.39 -2.34
C TRP A 52 6.30 -13.36 -2.68
N ARG A 53 6.14 -14.42 -1.90
CA ARG A 53 5.12 -15.45 -2.16
C ARG A 53 3.69 -15.00 -1.86
N ARG A 54 3.49 -14.14 -0.85
CA ARG A 54 2.15 -13.81 -0.34
C ARG A 54 1.64 -12.43 -0.71
N TRP A 55 2.50 -11.41 -0.70
CA TRP A 55 2.06 -10.01 -0.68
C TRP A 55 2.71 -9.14 -1.76
N PHE A 56 3.89 -9.50 -2.25
CA PHE A 56 4.59 -8.71 -3.25
C PHE A 56 3.77 -8.48 -4.53
N VAL A 57 3.11 -9.52 -5.05
CA VAL A 57 2.31 -9.41 -6.29
C VAL A 57 1.16 -8.40 -6.15
N PRO A 58 0.23 -8.53 -5.19
CA PRO A 58 -0.85 -7.57 -5.05
C PRO A 58 -0.35 -6.16 -4.70
N ASP A 59 0.65 -6.03 -3.83
CA ASP A 59 1.21 -4.72 -3.46
C ASP A 59 1.86 -4.02 -4.66
N SER A 60 2.64 -4.76 -5.45
CA SER A 60 3.31 -4.24 -6.65
C SER A 60 2.31 -3.80 -7.71
N VAL A 61 1.24 -4.57 -7.96
CA VAL A 61 0.20 -4.19 -8.93
C VAL A 61 -0.46 -2.86 -8.52
N ILE A 62 -0.75 -2.68 -7.23
CA ILE A 62 -1.39 -1.44 -6.76
C ILE A 62 -0.43 -0.25 -6.90
N VAL A 63 0.84 -0.40 -6.50
CA VAL A 63 1.84 0.68 -6.64
C VAL A 63 2.11 1.00 -8.11
N LEU A 64 2.24 0.00 -8.98
CA LEU A 64 2.38 0.20 -10.42
C LEU A 64 1.19 0.95 -11.01
N THR A 65 -0.03 0.66 -10.54
CA THR A 65 -1.23 1.37 -10.98
C THR A 65 -1.22 2.83 -10.54
N ASP A 66 -0.74 3.13 -9.32
CA ASP A 66 -0.58 4.51 -8.84
C ASP A 66 0.42 5.29 -9.72
N TRP A 67 1.58 4.69 -10.03
CA TRP A 67 2.57 5.29 -10.94
C TRP A 67 2.03 5.45 -12.37
N LEU A 68 1.22 4.52 -12.85
CA LEU A 68 0.58 4.62 -14.17
C LEU A 68 -0.39 5.81 -14.23
N VAL A 69 -1.16 6.06 -13.16
CA VAL A 69 -2.03 7.25 -13.08
C VAL A 69 -1.20 8.52 -13.16
N VAL A 70 -0.13 8.61 -12.36
CA VAL A 70 0.78 9.76 -12.38
C VAL A 70 1.36 9.97 -13.78
N ALA A 71 1.85 8.92 -14.42
CA ALA A 71 2.41 8.99 -15.77
C ALA A 71 1.38 9.42 -16.82
N LEU A 72 0.14 8.92 -16.73
CA LEU A 72 -0.96 9.30 -17.63
C LEU A 72 -1.38 10.75 -17.42
N THR A 73 -1.44 11.24 -16.18
CA THR A 73 -1.78 12.64 -15.88
C THR A 73 -0.72 13.60 -16.42
N LEU A 74 0.57 13.27 -16.25
CA LEU A 74 1.68 14.07 -16.80
C LEU A 74 1.65 14.15 -18.33
N ASN A 75 1.30 13.06 -19.01
CA ASN A 75 1.21 13.03 -20.48
C ASN A 75 -0.09 13.65 -21.01
N ALA A 76 -1.21 13.53 -20.28
CA ALA A 76 -2.49 14.13 -20.67
C ALA A 76 -2.44 15.66 -20.68
N ALA A 77 -1.58 16.28 -19.85
CA ALA A 77 -1.31 17.72 -19.92
C ALA A 77 -0.69 18.15 -21.27
N ASN A 78 0.00 17.26 -21.98
CA ASN A 78 0.65 17.52 -23.27
C ASN A 78 -0.20 17.11 -24.48
N VAL A 79 -1.22 16.26 -24.31
CA VAL A 79 -2.04 15.75 -25.42
C VAL A 79 -3.50 16.19 -25.22
N PHE A 80 -3.88 17.25 -25.94
CA PHE A 80 -5.26 17.69 -26.12
C PHE A 80 -6.14 16.55 -26.68
N GLY A 81 -6.79 15.77 -25.81
CA GLY A 81 -7.73 14.73 -26.25
C GLY A 81 -8.13 13.67 -25.24
N LEU A 82 -7.39 13.50 -24.13
CA LEU A 82 -7.61 12.41 -23.17
C LEU A 82 -8.63 12.72 -22.06
N GLY A 83 -9.55 13.68 -22.26
CA GLY A 83 -10.57 14.07 -21.28
C GLY A 83 -11.53 12.95 -20.82
N ARG A 84 -11.50 11.77 -21.46
CA ARG A 84 -12.23 10.56 -21.03
C ARG A 84 -11.44 9.67 -20.06
N LEU A 85 -10.10 9.73 -20.04
CA LEU A 85 -9.28 8.89 -19.16
C LEU A 85 -9.23 9.38 -17.70
N THR A 86 -9.54 10.65 -17.45
CA THR A 86 -9.63 11.21 -16.09
C THR A 86 -10.75 10.58 -15.26
N LYS A 87 -11.78 9.98 -15.89
CA LYS A 87 -12.80 9.18 -15.18
C LYS A 87 -12.23 7.91 -14.56
N THR A 88 -11.17 7.33 -15.13
CA THR A 88 -10.53 6.10 -14.64
C THR A 88 -9.89 6.29 -13.27
N GLY A 89 -9.45 7.51 -12.93
CA GLY A 89 -8.93 7.84 -11.60
C GLY A 89 -9.93 7.57 -10.46
N ARG A 90 -11.24 7.56 -10.73
CA ARG A 90 -12.27 7.25 -9.71
C ARG A 90 -12.31 5.77 -9.34
N SER A 91 -12.25 4.87 -10.32
CA SER A 91 -12.20 3.43 -10.09
C SER A 91 -10.92 3.00 -9.36
N LEU A 92 -9.82 3.71 -9.58
CA LEU A 92 -8.53 3.42 -8.97
C LEU A 92 -8.47 3.76 -7.47
N ARG A 93 -9.37 4.62 -6.98
CA ARG A 93 -9.52 4.85 -5.52
C ARG A 93 -10.00 3.61 -4.78
N VAL A 94 -10.78 2.74 -5.43
CA VAL A 94 -11.23 1.48 -4.83
C VAL A 94 -10.04 0.53 -4.62
N LEU A 95 -9.08 0.52 -5.54
CA LEU A 95 -7.85 -0.25 -5.38
C LEU A 95 -6.97 0.29 -4.23
N LYS A 96 -6.93 1.62 -4.03
CA LYS A 96 -6.30 2.23 -2.85
C LYS A 96 -6.96 1.78 -1.53
N ALA A 97 -8.27 1.52 -1.53
CA ALA A 97 -8.97 1.02 -0.34
C ALA A 97 -8.52 -0.40 0.09
N MET A 98 -8.05 -1.23 -0.86
CA MET A 98 -7.50 -2.55 -0.53
C MET A 98 -6.25 -2.47 0.36
N LYS A 99 -5.50 -1.37 0.30
CA LYS A 99 -4.33 -1.16 1.17
C LYS A 99 -4.72 -1.05 2.64
N PHE A 100 -5.87 -0.44 2.95
CA PHE A 100 -6.41 -0.41 4.32
C PHE A 100 -6.88 -1.78 4.81
N LEU A 101 -7.37 -2.64 3.89
CA LEU A 101 -7.70 -4.03 4.22
C LEU A 101 -6.48 -4.84 4.70
N ARG A 102 -5.27 -4.48 4.24
CA ARG A 102 -4.01 -5.11 4.65
C ARG A 102 -3.72 -4.87 6.12
N ILE A 103 -3.96 -3.65 6.62
CA ILE A 103 -3.84 -3.26 8.04
C ILE A 103 -4.83 -4.04 8.91
N GLY A 104 -6.06 -4.24 8.43
CA GLY A 104 -7.07 -5.02 9.16
C GLY A 104 -6.73 -6.51 9.32
N ARG A 105 -5.91 -7.08 8.42
CA ARG A 105 -5.48 -8.49 8.49
C ARG A 105 -4.29 -8.71 9.42
N THR A 106 -3.35 -7.76 9.50
CA THR A 106 -2.26 -7.80 10.48
C THR A 106 -2.77 -7.56 11.91
N ALA A 107 -3.77 -6.69 12.10
CA ALA A 107 -4.40 -6.47 13.40
C ALA A 107 -5.15 -7.69 13.96
N LYS A 108 -5.76 -8.52 13.09
CA LYS A 108 -6.39 -9.78 13.52
C LYS A 108 -5.37 -10.81 13.95
N LEU A 109 -4.20 -10.84 13.33
CA LEU A 109 -3.12 -11.74 13.73
C LEU A 109 -2.53 -11.36 15.09
N SER A 110 -2.42 -10.07 15.44
CA SER A 110 -1.97 -9.64 16.77
C SER A 110 -2.99 -9.90 17.87
N ALA A 111 -4.29 -9.79 17.56
CA ALA A 111 -5.35 -10.08 18.53
C ALA A 111 -5.43 -11.59 18.85
N VAL A 112 -5.24 -12.46 17.86
CA VAL A 112 -5.27 -13.91 18.05
C VAL A 112 -4.02 -14.42 18.79
N THR A 113 -2.85 -13.77 18.66
CA THR A 113 -1.68 -14.12 19.49
C THR A 113 -1.87 -13.72 20.95
N SER A 114 -2.55 -12.60 21.26
CA SER A 114 -2.82 -12.22 22.65
C SER A 114 -3.74 -13.22 23.38
N SER A 115 -4.73 -13.80 22.70
CA SER A 115 -5.62 -14.78 23.32
C SER A 115 -4.95 -16.14 23.54
N LEU A 116 -4.01 -16.54 22.69
CA LEU A 116 -3.24 -17.78 22.87
C LEU A 116 -2.19 -17.69 23.98
N PHE A 117 -1.48 -16.57 24.11
CA PHE A 117 -0.55 -16.35 25.22
C PHE A 117 -1.29 -16.36 26.58
N GLY A 118 -2.50 -15.79 26.66
CA GLY A 118 -3.30 -15.82 27.88
C GLY A 118 -3.70 -17.21 28.34
N VAL A 119 -3.86 -18.17 27.42
CA VAL A 119 -4.23 -19.56 27.73
C VAL A 119 -3.03 -20.40 28.15
N ILE A 120 -1.84 -20.15 27.58
CA ILE A 120 -0.62 -20.93 27.88
C ILE A 120 0.00 -20.51 29.23
N THR A 121 -0.27 -19.30 29.72
CA THR A 121 0.30 -18.79 31.00
C THR A 121 -0.57 -19.13 32.22
N GLN A 122 -1.66 -19.90 32.04
CA GLN A 122 -2.58 -20.33 33.10
C GLN A 122 -2.36 -21.77 33.59
N GLU A 123 -1.34 -22.48 33.10
CA GLU A 123 -0.88 -23.77 33.64
C GLU A 123 0.53 -23.67 34.22
#